data_AF-A0A7I8DGH3-F1
#
_entry.id   AF-A0A7I8DGH3-F1
#
_cell.length_a   1.000
_cell.length_b   1.000
_cell.length_c   1.000
_cell.angle_alpha   90.00
_cell.angle_beta   90.00
_cell.angle_gamma   90.00
#
_symmetry.space_group_name_H-M   'P 1'
#
loop_
_entity.id
_entity.type
_entity.pdbx_description
1 polymer ?
#
loop_
_entity_poly.entity_id
_entity_poly.type
_entity_poly.pdbx_seq_one_letter_code
_entity_poly.pdbx_strand_id
1 'polypeptide(L)'
;MFKSFYGLSRSPFSRDIPTSELYASVTLEETLGRLEYAAERQWFAVVTGDCGTGKTTTIRKFTEVLDPAKFKVLYLSDSKLTPRHFYKGLLEQLGCE
;
A
#
# COMPACT_ATOMS: atom_id res chain seq x y z
N MET A 1 7.65 -6.89 29.39
CA MET A 1 9.08 -7.11 29.70
C MET A 1 9.99 -6.35 28.74
N PHE A 2 10.02 -6.64 27.43
CA PHE A 2 10.88 -5.89 26.48
C PHE A 2 10.43 -4.46 26.18
N LYS A 3 9.14 -4.22 25.93
CA LYS A 3 8.61 -2.87 25.66
C LYS A 3 8.89 -1.90 26.81
N SER A 4 8.60 -2.33 28.04
CA SER A 4 8.84 -1.54 29.26
C SER A 4 10.33 -1.30 29.52
N PHE A 5 11.20 -2.28 29.27
CA PHE A 5 12.65 -2.15 29.47
C PHE A 5 13.28 -1.13 28.51
N TYR A 6 12.83 -1.09 27.24
CA TYR A 6 13.34 -0.16 26.22
C TYR A 6 12.49 1.12 26.06
N GLY A 7 11.47 1.33 26.91
CA GLY A 7 10.59 2.50 26.80
C GLY A 7 9.76 2.57 25.51
N LEU A 8 9.47 1.44 24.88
CA LEU A 8 8.73 1.38 23.62
C LEU A 8 7.22 1.42 23.86
N SER A 9 6.51 2.28 23.13
CA SER A 9 5.04 2.35 23.15
C SER A 9 4.37 1.14 22.47
N ARG A 10 5.08 0.47 21.54
CA ARG A 10 4.56 -0.66 20.76
C ARG A 10 5.63 -1.71 20.48
N SER A 11 5.22 -2.81 19.86
CA SER A 11 6.19 -3.83 19.44
C SER A 11 7.06 -3.26 18.31
N PRO A 12 8.40 -3.29 18.43
CA PRO A 12 9.27 -2.85 17.35
C PRO A 12 9.21 -3.85 16.19
N PHE A 13 9.62 -3.39 15.00
CA PHE A 13 9.74 -4.19 13.77
C PHE A 13 8.48 -4.97 13.33
N SER A 14 7.29 -4.49 13.74
CA SER A 14 6.04 -5.02 13.21
C SER A 14 5.96 -4.78 11.69
N ARG A 15 5.31 -5.68 10.96
CA ARG A 15 4.99 -5.49 9.54
C ARG A 15 3.86 -4.46 9.34
N ASP A 16 3.09 -4.20 10.39
CA ASP A 16 1.87 -3.41 10.35
C ASP A 16 2.09 -2.00 10.92
N ILE A 17 3.23 -1.38 10.60
CA ILE A 17 3.47 0.03 10.93
C ILE A 17 2.41 0.87 10.20
N PRO A 18 1.72 1.80 10.91
CA PRO A 18 0.80 2.74 10.28
C PRO A 18 1.48 3.54 9.17
N THR A 19 0.79 3.76 8.06
CA THR A 19 1.34 4.48 6.91
C THR A 19 1.70 5.94 7.23
N SER A 20 1.08 6.54 8.26
CA SER A 20 1.41 7.86 8.80
C SER A 20 2.75 7.91 9.53
N GLU A 21 3.28 6.77 9.97
CA GLU A 21 4.51 6.66 10.75
C GLU A 21 5.67 6.06 9.95
N LEU A 22 5.49 5.86 8.65
CA LEU A 22 6.56 5.40 7.76
C LEU A 22 7.64 6.47 7.63
N TYR A 23 8.89 6.04 7.55
CA TYR A 23 10.00 6.92 7.23
C TYR A 23 9.85 7.48 5.80
N ALA A 24 9.67 8.79 5.69
CA ALA A 24 9.54 9.51 4.43
C ALA A 24 10.92 9.70 3.76
N SER A 25 11.41 8.65 3.11
CA SER A 25 12.62 8.76 2.31
C SER A 25 12.35 9.49 1.00
N VAL A 26 13.37 10.14 0.44
CA VAL A 26 13.28 10.79 -0.88
C VAL A 26 12.78 9.81 -1.94
N THR A 27 13.26 8.56 -1.92
CA THR A 27 12.81 7.53 -2.85
C THR A 27 11.32 7.20 -2.69
N LEU A 28 10.81 7.17 -1.46
CA LEU A 28 9.39 6.94 -1.21
C LEU A 28 8.56 8.09 -1.78
N GLU A 29 8.95 9.33 -1.49
CA GLU A 29 8.26 10.54 -1.98
C GLU A 29 8.24 10.61 -3.51
N GLU A 30 9.38 10.39 -4.16
CA GLU A 30 9.46 10.36 -5.63
C GLU A 30 8.58 9.25 -6.23
N THR A 31 8.57 8.07 -5.62
CA THR A 31 7.76 6.95 -6.11
C THR A 31 6.27 7.25 -5.98
N LEU A 32 5.86 7.85 -4.85
CA LEU A 32 4.47 8.28 -4.65
C LEU A 32 4.04 9.31 -5.68
N GLY A 33 4.86 10.34 -5.94
CA GLY A 33 4.54 11.36 -6.96
C GLY A 33 4.41 10.77 -8.37
N ARG A 34 5.26 9.80 -8.74
CA ARG A 34 5.14 9.10 -10.04
C ARG A 34 3.86 8.25 -10.12
N LEU A 35 3.47 7.60 -9.03
CA LEU A 35 2.24 6.81 -8.97
C LEU A 35 0.99 7.70 -9.01
N GLU A 36 1.02 8.85 -8.33
CA GLU A 36 -0.05 9.85 -8.38
C GLU A 36 -0.25 10.36 -9.80
N TYR A 37 0.84 10.75 -10.48
CA TYR A 37 0.79 11.18 -11.88
C TYR A 37 0.25 10.10 -12.81
N ALA A 38 0.63 8.83 -12.59
CA ALA A 38 0.10 7.71 -13.35
C ALA A 38 -1.41 7.50 -13.10
N ALA A 39 -1.87 7.63 -11.85
CA ALA A 39 -3.28 7.50 -11.51
C ALA A 39 -4.14 8.62 -12.13
N GLU A 40 -3.68 9.87 -12.07
CA GLU A 40 -4.36 11.01 -12.70
C GLU A 40 -4.53 10.84 -14.22
N ARG A 41 -3.57 10.18 -14.87
CA ARG A 41 -3.58 9.91 -16.31
C ARG A 41 -4.17 8.56 -16.70
N GLN A 42 -4.67 7.81 -15.72
CA GLN A 42 -5.18 6.44 -15.90
C GLN A 42 -4.20 5.50 -16.61
N TRP A 43 -2.92 5.60 -16.24
CA TRP A 43 -1.86 4.77 -16.81
C TRP A 43 -1.66 3.46 -16.07
N PHE A 44 -1.10 2.49 -16.78
CA PHE A 44 -0.61 1.26 -16.19
C PHE A 44 0.81 1.46 -15.65
N ALA A 45 1.02 1.16 -14.37
CA ALA A 45 2.31 1.32 -13.70
C ALA A 45 2.73 0.01 -13.00
N VAL A 46 4.03 -0.27 -13.03
CA VAL A 46 4.63 -1.43 -12.36
C VAL A 46 5.74 -0.93 -11.42
N VAL A 47 5.63 -1.28 -10.15
CA VAL A 47 6.66 -0.97 -9.14
C VAL A 47 7.57 -2.19 -8.96
N THR A 48 8.85 -2.03 -9.26
CA THR A 48 9.87 -3.10 -9.20
C THR A 48 10.89 -2.84 -8.10
N GLY A 49 11.68 -3.87 -7.77
CA GLY A 49 12.74 -3.80 -6.75
C GLY A 49 12.90 -5.13 -6.00
N ASP A 50 13.99 -5.26 -5.24
CA ASP A 50 14.33 -6.50 -4.52
C ASP A 50 13.41 -6.83 -3.34
N CYS A 51 13.53 -8.04 -2.80
CA CYS A 51 12.79 -8.43 -1.59
C CYS A 51 13.13 -7.49 -0.43
N GLY A 52 12.11 -7.02 0.30
CA GLY A 52 12.31 -6.15 1.47
C GLY A 52 12.57 -4.66 1.16
N THR A 53 12.58 -4.23 -0.10
CA THR A 53 12.83 -2.81 -0.47
C THR A 53 11.61 -1.88 -0.32
N GLY A 54 10.52 -2.38 0.27
CA GLY A 54 9.35 -1.54 0.59
C GLY A 54 8.29 -1.43 -0.50
N LYS A 55 8.32 -2.22 -1.58
CA LYS A 55 7.29 -2.19 -2.65
C LYS A 55 5.85 -2.21 -2.12
N THR A 56 5.50 -3.22 -1.31
CA THR A 56 4.16 -3.33 -0.70
C THR A 56 3.87 -2.17 0.24
N THR A 57 4.87 -1.70 0.98
CA THR A 57 4.78 -0.56 1.89
C THR A 57 4.47 0.74 1.14
N THR A 58 5.13 0.99 0.01
CA THR A 58 4.86 2.11 -0.89
C THR A 58 3.44 2.07 -1.43
N ILE A 59 2.96 0.93 -1.93
CA ILE A 59 1.58 0.82 -2.42
C ILE A 59 0.57 1.07 -1.28
N ARG A 60 0.79 0.52 -0.08
CA ARG A 60 -0.07 0.79 1.09
C ARG A 60 -0.10 2.28 1.45
N LYS A 61 1.05 2.97 1.37
CA LYS A 61 1.11 4.41 1.60
C LYS A 61 0.37 5.17 0.50
N PHE A 62 0.53 4.76 -0.76
CA PHE A 62 -0.13 5.36 -1.91
C PHE A 62 -1.66 5.29 -1.80
N THR A 63 -2.21 4.13 -1.44
CA THR A 63 -3.66 3.96 -1.26
C THR A 63 -4.25 4.84 -0.16
N GLU A 64 -3.47 5.18 0.86
CA GLU A 64 -3.89 6.03 1.98
C GLU A 64 -3.79 7.53 1.67
N VAL A 65 -2.91 7.95 0.76
CA VAL A 65 -2.73 9.38 0.42
C VAL A 65 -3.55 9.81 -0.80
N LEU A 66 -4.07 8.86 -1.58
CA LEU A 66 -4.96 9.16 -2.70
C LEU A 66 -6.23 9.87 -2.21
N ASP A 67 -6.61 10.94 -2.91
CA ASP A 67 -7.83 11.68 -2.62
C ASP A 67 -9.08 10.79 -2.80
N PRO A 68 -9.79 10.43 -1.72
CA PRO A 68 -10.94 9.52 -1.80
C PRO A 68 -12.14 10.15 -2.51
N ALA A 69 -12.17 11.48 -2.68
CA ALA A 69 -13.21 12.14 -3.47
C ALA A 69 -13.00 11.96 -4.98
N LYS A 70 -11.76 11.71 -5.41
CA LYS A 70 -11.39 11.53 -6.83
C LYS A 70 -11.21 10.07 -7.21
N PHE A 71 -10.68 9.26 -6.31
CA PHE A 71 -10.25 7.89 -6.59
C PHE A 71 -10.97 6.88 -5.70
N LYS A 72 -11.49 5.82 -6.30
CA LYS A 72 -11.89 4.60 -5.58
C LYS A 72 -10.79 3.55 -5.73
N VAL A 73 -10.16 3.20 -4.62
CA VAL A 73 -9.10 2.18 -4.58
C VAL A 73 -9.73 0.80 -4.48
N LEU A 74 -9.32 -0.11 -5.37
CA LEU A 74 -9.60 -1.54 -5.29
C LEU A 74 -8.26 -2.27 -5.09
N TYR A 75 -8.04 -2.82 -3.90
CA TYR A 75 -6.77 -3.40 -3.49
C TYR A 75 -6.84 -4.93 -3.48
N LEU A 76 -5.96 -5.60 -4.24
CA LEU A 76 -5.86 -7.06 -4.28
C LEU A 76 -4.44 -7.49 -3.91
N SER A 77 -4.32 -8.36 -2.92
CA SER A 77 -3.03 -8.84 -2.38
C SER A 77 -2.92 -10.37 -2.33
N ASP A 78 -3.59 -11.08 -3.23
CA ASP A 78 -3.53 -12.54 -3.34
C ASP A 78 -2.52 -12.99 -4.42
N SER A 79 -1.56 -13.81 -3.99
CA SER A 79 -0.52 -14.37 -4.85
C SER A 79 -1.01 -15.53 -5.74
N LYS A 80 -2.18 -16.11 -5.46
CA LYS A 80 -2.79 -17.23 -6.20
C LYS A 80 -4.06 -16.79 -6.93
N LEU A 81 -4.00 -15.60 -7.53
CA LEU A 81 -5.13 -14.97 -8.20
C LEU A 81 -5.53 -15.77 -9.45
N THR A 82 -6.69 -16.43 -9.38
CA THR A 82 -7.36 -16.96 -10.58
C THR A 82 -8.22 -15.84 -11.20
N PRO A 83 -8.58 -15.92 -12.49
CA PRO A 83 -9.52 -14.96 -13.08
C PRO A 83 -10.82 -14.82 -12.26
N ARG A 84 -11.35 -15.93 -11.75
CA ARG A 84 -12.54 -15.91 -10.88
C ARG A 84 -12.30 -15.14 -9.58
N HIS A 85 -11.18 -15.36 -8.90
CA HIS A 85 -10.85 -14.65 -7.66
C HIS A 85 -10.56 -13.17 -7.91
N PHE A 86 -9.96 -12.82 -9.04
CA PHE A 86 -9.77 -11.42 -9.45
C PHE A 86 -11.11 -10.69 -9.57
N TYR A 87 -12.04 -11.21 -10.37
CA TYR A 87 -13.35 -10.57 -10.55
C TYR A 87 -14.14 -10.52 -9.24
N LYS A 88 -14.17 -11.63 -8.49
CA LYS A 88 -14.85 -11.67 -7.19
C LYS A 88 -14.31 -10.63 -6.22
N GLY A 89 -12.99 -10.53 -6.06
CA GLY A 89 -12.37 -9.58 -5.13
C GLY A 89 -12.60 -8.12 -5.50
N LEU A 90 -12.73 -7.81 -6.79
CA LEU A 90 -13.11 -6.46 -7.24
C LEU A 90 -14.60 -6.17 -6.96
N LEU A 91 -15.48 -7.13 -7.26
CA LEU A 91 -16.92 -6.99 -7.04
C LEU A 91 -17.27 -6.82 -5.55
N GLU A 92 -16.65 -7.59 -4.66
CA GLU A 92 -16.84 -7.46 -3.22
C GLU A 92 -16.48 -6.05 -2.72
N GLN A 93 -15.36 -5.48 -3.20
CA GLN A 93 -14.94 -4.11 -2.85
C GLN A 93 -15.83 -3.02 -3.47
N LEU A 94 -16.58 -3.35 -4.52
CA LEU A 94 -17.60 -2.49 -5.10
C LEU A 94 -18.95 -2.60 -4.38
N GLY A 95 -19.12 -3.58 -3.49
CA GLY A 95 -20.36 -3.82 -2.74
C GLY A 95 -21.32 -4.79 -3.43
N CYS A 96 -20.83 -5.60 -4.38
CA CYS A 96 -21.60 -6.66 -5.02
C CYS A 96 -21.34 -8.00 -4.31
N GLU A 97 -22.41 -8.74 -3.97
CA GLU A 97 -22.35 -10.12 -3.46
C GLU A 97 -22.21 -11.17 -4.58
#